data_AF-A0A9X9CE53-F1
#
_entry.id   AF-A0A9X9CE53-F1
#
_cell.length_a   1.000
_cell.length_b   1.000
_cell.length_c   1.000
_cell.angle_alpha   90.00
_cell.angle_beta   90.00
_cell.angle_gamma   90.00
#
_symmetry.space_group_name_H-M   'P 1'
#
loop_
_entity.id
_entity.type
_entity.pdbx_description
1 polymer ?
#
loop_
_entity_poly.entity_id
_entity_poly.type
_entity_poly.pdbx_seq_one_letter_code
_entity_poly.pdbx_strand_id
1 'polypeptide(L)'
;MRKFNEIKTRNELADFLNVPRKQLSYVLYKRGVDNLYTSFEIDKKNGSARKINAPLEELKGVQRKLAEALYKYMRNKWKKKNISHGFEKDKSIITNAKIHRNKRLVLNIDIEDFFESIHFGRVRGFFSKNNNFLLPIEVATVVAQISCYEGKLPQGAPSSPIISNLICEILDHRLLKIAKKYKLDYTRYADDLTFSTNDKKFLGLQKEFYKVISKELIRAGFKINEKKNRLQLRDSRQVVTGLVVNKKINVNRIYYKETRAMAHQLYKQGSFEINGEPATLNQLEGRFAFINQLTWYNNKEDGIKTNFNNFTSRERQYQRFLFYKYFFANPKPLIVTEGKTDVTYLKAALKSLYKEYPNLITKHSDGTFEFKVAFLKKTKRLGYFLGIYKDGGSALNNIYNFFGSKKPTLNYLNDFKKVSGNLPKNPVILMFDNEIDSGKKKPIGQFISHSGLAAEKRTILEREYMVDLIDSLYLLTVPLIGGKSECDIEDLFEKITLSHKIEGREFSKKDSYDTSKCYGKEIFSQYILKNYSDINFSEFRSLLNNINNIIDIYKKRLADTEHNLEAKNIDKNIADKVLLEI
;
A
#
# COMPACT_ATOMS: atom_id res chain seq x y z
N MET A 1 -4.71 11.00 35.97
CA MET A 1 -5.07 11.76 34.74
C MET A 1 -6.57 11.97 34.76
N ARG A 2 -7.05 13.22 34.63
CA ARG A 2 -8.48 13.57 34.58
C ARG A 2 -9.21 12.74 33.52
N LYS A 3 -10.47 12.35 33.76
CA LYS A 3 -11.32 11.66 32.78
C LYS A 3 -12.16 12.67 31.99
N PHE A 4 -12.63 12.26 30.81
CA PHE A 4 -13.41 13.15 29.94
C PHE A 4 -14.73 13.60 30.57
N ASN A 5 -15.40 12.74 31.33
CA ASN A 5 -16.64 13.05 32.05
C ASN A 5 -16.45 13.95 33.28
N GLU A 6 -15.22 14.27 33.66
CA GLU A 6 -14.90 15.16 34.78
C GLU A 6 -14.75 16.61 34.34
N ILE A 7 -14.79 16.91 33.03
CA ILE A 7 -14.66 18.26 32.48
C ILE A 7 -15.91 19.09 32.84
N LYS A 8 -15.70 20.28 33.42
CA LYS A 8 -16.79 21.16 33.91
C LYS A 8 -16.93 22.47 33.15
N THR A 9 -15.86 22.99 32.57
CA THR A 9 -15.87 24.27 31.83
C THR A 9 -15.25 24.16 30.44
N ARG A 10 -15.50 25.15 29.57
CA ARG A 10 -14.83 25.27 28.27
C ARG A 10 -13.31 25.29 28.37
N ASN A 11 -12.75 25.99 29.36
CA ASN A 11 -11.29 26.13 29.50
C ASN A 11 -10.66 24.78 29.85
N GLU A 12 -11.31 24.01 30.72
CA GLU A 12 -10.87 22.66 31.05
C GLU A 12 -10.97 21.69 29.88
N LEU A 13 -11.96 21.86 29.00
CA LEU A 13 -12.02 21.11 27.75
C LEU A 13 -10.81 21.43 26.87
N ALA A 14 -10.47 22.70 26.71
CA ALA A 14 -9.29 23.11 25.93
C ALA A 14 -8.01 22.47 26.49
N ASP A 15 -7.82 22.56 27.80
CA ASP A 15 -6.65 22.00 28.49
C ASP A 15 -6.61 20.47 28.36
N PHE A 16 -7.74 19.79 28.51
CA PHE A 16 -7.84 18.34 28.33
C PHE A 16 -7.47 17.88 26.92
N LEU A 17 -7.91 18.64 25.91
CA LEU A 17 -7.63 18.38 24.50
C LEU A 17 -6.20 18.78 24.10
N ASN A 18 -5.43 19.41 24.99
CA ASN A 18 -4.14 20.03 24.70
C ASN A 18 -4.24 21.05 23.55
N VAL A 19 -5.29 21.88 23.59
CA VAL A 19 -5.54 22.97 22.66
C VAL A 19 -5.41 24.28 23.44
N PRO A 20 -4.61 25.26 22.97
CA PRO A 20 -4.55 26.56 23.60
C PRO A 20 -5.95 27.19 23.78
N ARG A 21 -6.27 27.63 25.00
CA ARG A 21 -7.60 28.24 25.31
C ARG A 21 -7.98 29.37 24.36
N LYS A 22 -6.98 30.19 23.96
CA LYS A 22 -7.14 31.26 22.96
C LYS A 22 -7.53 30.70 21.59
N GLN A 23 -6.92 29.60 21.14
CA GLN A 23 -7.27 28.94 19.88
C GLN A 23 -8.71 28.43 19.92
N LEU A 24 -9.13 27.75 20.99
CA LEU A 24 -10.50 27.27 21.10
C LEU A 24 -11.51 28.42 21.08
N SER A 25 -11.24 29.50 21.81
CA SER A 25 -12.12 30.68 21.84
C SER A 25 -12.15 31.40 20.48
N TYR A 26 -11.03 31.48 19.78
CA TYR A 26 -10.94 32.05 18.44
C TYR A 26 -11.81 31.30 17.44
N VAL A 27 -11.70 29.97 17.41
CA VAL A 27 -12.51 29.08 16.56
C VAL A 27 -14.00 29.22 16.85
N LEU A 28 -14.38 29.25 18.14
CA LEU A 28 -15.78 29.29 18.54
C LEU A 28 -16.47 30.63 18.29
N TYR A 29 -15.82 31.75 18.63
CA TYR A 29 -16.50 33.04 18.74
C TYR A 29 -15.97 34.12 17.81
N LYS A 30 -14.66 34.14 17.50
CA LYS A 30 -14.08 35.20 16.67
C LYS A 30 -14.23 34.89 15.19
N ARG A 31 -13.83 33.69 14.78
CA ARG A 31 -13.98 33.24 13.39
C ARG A 31 -15.33 32.56 13.17
N GLY A 32 -15.79 31.79 14.17
CA GLY A 32 -17.01 30.99 14.08
C GLY A 32 -16.76 29.68 13.31
N VAL A 33 -17.36 28.59 13.81
CA VAL A 33 -17.12 27.23 13.29
C VAL A 33 -17.57 27.08 11.84
N ASP A 34 -18.69 27.69 11.45
CA ASP A 34 -19.22 27.54 10.09
C ASP A 34 -18.32 28.21 9.04
N ASN A 35 -17.54 29.23 9.42
CA ASN A 35 -16.56 29.88 8.53
C ASN A 35 -15.24 29.09 8.41
N LEU A 36 -15.17 27.89 8.99
CA LEU A 36 -13.99 27.04 9.05
C LEU A 36 -14.15 25.74 8.25
N TYR A 37 -14.99 25.75 7.21
CA TYR A 37 -15.19 24.63 6.30
C TYR A 37 -15.04 25.03 4.83
N THR A 38 -14.61 24.06 4.02
CA THR A 38 -14.65 24.11 2.55
C THR A 38 -15.52 22.99 2.04
N SER A 39 -16.44 23.30 1.12
CA SER A 39 -17.32 22.32 0.48
C SER A 39 -16.81 21.94 -0.90
N PHE A 40 -16.84 20.65 -1.23
CA PHE A 40 -16.57 20.15 -2.58
C PHE A 40 -17.37 18.86 -2.83
N GLU A 41 -17.48 18.45 -4.09
CA GLU A 41 -18.22 17.25 -4.47
C GLU A 41 -17.29 16.11 -4.88
N ILE A 42 -17.70 14.88 -4.59
CA ILE A 42 -17.07 13.66 -5.09
C ILE A 42 -18.13 12.74 -5.68
N ASP A 43 -17.81 12.02 -6.76
CA ASP A 43 -18.74 11.08 -7.36
C ASP A 43 -19.00 9.88 -6.45
N LYS A 44 -20.28 9.57 -6.24
CA LYS A 44 -20.68 8.27 -5.69
C LYS A 44 -20.53 7.20 -6.76
N LYS A 45 -20.49 5.94 -6.34
CA LYS A 45 -20.42 4.77 -7.23
C LYS A 45 -21.55 4.69 -8.27
N ASN A 46 -22.67 5.37 -8.03
CA ASN A 46 -23.82 5.43 -8.93
C ASN A 46 -23.83 6.71 -9.80
N GLY A 47 -22.75 7.49 -9.81
CA GLY A 47 -22.62 8.73 -10.59
C GLY A 47 -23.23 9.98 -9.96
N SER A 48 -23.99 9.86 -8.85
CA SER A 48 -24.52 11.05 -8.15
C SER A 48 -23.45 11.71 -7.28
N ALA A 49 -23.49 13.04 -7.15
CA ALA A 49 -22.54 13.77 -6.31
C ALA A 49 -22.73 13.48 -4.80
N ARG A 50 -21.62 13.49 -4.07
CA ARG A 50 -21.57 13.54 -2.60
C ARG A 50 -20.86 14.83 -2.20
N LYS A 51 -21.60 15.74 -1.57
CA LYS A 51 -21.04 16.92 -0.93
C LYS A 51 -20.19 16.50 0.29
N ILE A 52 -18.94 16.94 0.31
CA ILE A 52 -17.98 16.79 1.41
C ILE A 52 -17.74 18.18 2.00
N ASN A 53 -17.87 18.30 3.31
CA ASN A 53 -17.58 19.52 4.06
C ASN A 53 -16.32 19.25 4.88
N ALA A 54 -15.17 19.71 4.39
CA ALA A 54 -13.89 19.50 5.04
C ALA A 54 -13.53 20.71 5.92
N PRO A 55 -13.18 20.50 7.21
CA PRO A 55 -12.75 21.59 8.08
C PRO A 55 -11.35 22.10 7.70
N LEU A 56 -11.13 23.41 7.86
CA LEU A 56 -9.81 24.04 7.78
C LEU A 56 -8.90 23.57 8.94
N GLU A 57 -7.58 23.60 8.74
CA GLU A 57 -6.62 22.98 9.68
C GLU A 57 -6.75 23.50 11.13
N GLU A 58 -7.13 24.77 11.33
CA GLU A 58 -7.39 25.36 12.64
C GLU A 58 -8.46 24.61 13.45
N LEU A 59 -9.61 24.32 12.82
CA LEU A 59 -10.71 23.55 13.43
C LEU A 59 -10.42 22.05 13.40
N LYS A 60 -9.87 21.56 12.28
CA LYS A 60 -9.56 20.15 12.07
C LYS A 60 -8.58 19.64 13.14
N GLY A 61 -7.61 20.45 13.54
CA GLY A 61 -6.70 20.15 14.66
C GLY A 61 -7.47 19.91 15.97
N VAL A 62 -8.40 20.80 16.31
CA VAL A 62 -9.26 20.67 17.51
C VAL A 62 -10.15 19.44 17.42
N GLN A 63 -10.78 19.19 16.26
CA GLN A 63 -11.63 18.02 16.04
C GLN A 63 -10.86 16.69 16.09
N ARG A 64 -9.62 16.64 15.59
CA ARG A 64 -8.74 15.46 15.75
C ARG A 64 -8.45 15.19 17.22
N LYS A 65 -8.11 16.23 18.00
CA LYS A 65 -7.89 16.10 19.45
C LYS A 65 -9.13 15.64 20.20
N LEU A 66 -10.30 16.18 19.85
CA LEU A 66 -11.58 15.70 20.37
C LEU A 66 -11.80 14.22 20.04
N ALA A 67 -11.62 13.83 18.78
CA ALA A 67 -11.79 12.45 18.36
C ALA A 67 -10.85 11.50 19.11
N GLU A 68 -9.56 11.84 19.20
CA GLU A 68 -8.54 11.09 19.97
C GLU A 68 -8.94 10.93 21.44
N ALA A 69 -9.40 12.00 22.07
CA ALA A 69 -9.89 12.01 23.44
C ALA A 69 -11.08 11.06 23.63
N LEU A 70 -12.08 11.14 22.75
CA LEU A 70 -13.27 10.29 22.78
C LEU A 70 -12.92 8.82 22.56
N TYR A 71 -12.11 8.48 21.55
CA TYR A 71 -11.66 7.11 21.32
C TYR A 71 -10.87 6.55 22.52
N LYS A 72 -9.99 7.35 23.13
CA LYS A 72 -9.24 6.94 24.32
C LYS A 72 -10.16 6.68 25.51
N TYR A 73 -11.14 7.56 25.73
CA TYR A 73 -12.12 7.42 26.81
C TYR A 73 -12.98 6.16 26.63
N MET A 74 -13.44 5.89 25.40
CA MET A 74 -14.29 4.75 25.10
C MET A 74 -13.55 3.40 25.08
N ARG A 75 -12.26 3.37 24.71
CA ARG A 75 -11.46 2.13 24.65
C ARG A 75 -11.52 1.32 25.95
N ASN A 76 -11.52 1.98 27.10
CA ASN A 76 -11.57 1.30 28.40
C ASN A 76 -12.95 0.72 28.71
N LYS A 77 -14.02 1.27 28.13
CA LYS A 77 -15.42 0.83 28.33
C LYS A 77 -15.85 -0.23 27.31
N TRP A 78 -15.36 -0.17 26.07
CA TRP A 78 -15.73 -1.09 24.98
C TRP A 78 -15.01 -2.45 25.01
N LYS A 79 -14.60 -2.96 26.18
CA LYS A 79 -13.99 -4.29 26.32
C LYS A 79 -14.94 -5.47 25.98
N LYS A 80 -16.21 -5.22 25.62
CA LYS A 80 -17.22 -6.22 25.20
C LYS A 80 -17.57 -6.10 23.71
N LYS A 81 -18.10 -7.19 23.13
CA LYS A 81 -18.55 -7.35 21.73
C LYS A 81 -19.21 -6.06 21.17
N ASN A 82 -18.45 -5.28 20.39
CA ASN A 82 -18.97 -4.08 19.72
C ASN A 82 -19.75 -4.49 18.45
N ILE A 83 -20.99 -4.00 18.35
CA ILE A 83 -21.94 -4.19 17.25
C ILE A 83 -21.58 -3.30 16.06
N SER A 84 -20.99 -2.12 16.33
CA SER A 84 -20.46 -1.23 15.31
C SER A 84 -19.11 -1.74 14.82
N HIS A 85 -18.95 -1.70 13.50
CA HIS A 85 -17.72 -2.03 12.79
C HIS A 85 -17.19 -0.85 11.97
N GLY A 86 -18.04 0.13 11.65
CA GLY A 86 -17.63 1.34 10.93
C GLY A 86 -16.92 2.30 11.87
N PHE A 87 -15.80 2.89 11.44
CA PHE A 87 -15.01 3.86 12.23
C PHE A 87 -14.48 3.36 13.57
N GLU A 88 -14.48 2.04 13.78
CA GLU A 88 -14.01 1.41 15.00
C GLU A 88 -12.58 0.90 14.83
N LYS A 89 -11.75 1.09 15.86
CA LYS A 89 -10.39 0.58 15.86
C LYS A 89 -10.41 -0.95 15.80
N ASP A 90 -9.52 -1.54 15.01
CA ASP A 90 -9.38 -2.99 14.81
C ASP A 90 -10.62 -3.67 14.19
N LYS A 91 -11.58 -2.88 13.71
CA LYS A 91 -12.72 -3.32 12.89
C LYS A 91 -12.51 -2.90 11.44
N SER A 92 -13.20 -3.59 10.56
CA SER A 92 -13.13 -3.40 9.10
C SER A 92 -14.33 -4.01 8.40
N ILE A 93 -14.49 -3.73 7.11
CA ILE A 93 -15.45 -4.40 6.24
C ILE A 93 -15.33 -5.94 6.28
N ILE A 94 -14.13 -6.48 6.51
CA ILE A 94 -13.90 -7.93 6.65
C ILE A 94 -14.51 -8.43 7.95
N THR A 95 -14.22 -7.77 9.07
CA THR A 95 -14.77 -8.17 10.37
C THR A 95 -16.30 -8.08 10.39
N ASN A 96 -16.88 -7.12 9.67
CA ASN A 96 -18.32 -6.96 9.52
C ASN A 96 -18.91 -8.12 8.70
N ALA A 97 -18.37 -8.33 7.49
CA ALA A 97 -18.76 -9.40 6.59
C ALA A 97 -18.63 -10.81 7.22
N LYS A 98 -17.63 -11.03 8.09
CA LYS A 98 -17.40 -12.32 8.77
C LYS A 98 -18.63 -12.83 9.52
N ILE A 99 -19.35 -11.94 10.21
CA ILE A 99 -20.52 -12.31 11.03
C ILE A 99 -21.65 -12.87 10.16
N HIS A 100 -21.74 -12.38 8.92
CA HIS A 100 -22.83 -12.69 7.99
C HIS A 100 -22.45 -13.74 6.93
N ARG A 101 -21.30 -14.41 7.10
CA ARG A 101 -20.85 -15.49 6.21
C ARG A 101 -21.70 -16.74 6.39
N ASN A 102 -21.93 -17.49 5.31
CA ASN A 102 -22.68 -18.76 5.31
C ASN A 102 -24.12 -18.63 5.84
N LYS A 103 -24.79 -17.52 5.53
CA LYS A 103 -26.16 -17.26 5.97
C LYS A 103 -27.17 -17.58 4.87
N ARG A 104 -28.36 -18.08 5.24
CA ARG A 104 -29.43 -18.33 4.27
C ARG A 104 -30.03 -17.04 3.74
N LEU A 105 -30.14 -16.03 4.60
CA LEU A 105 -30.74 -14.74 4.31
C LEU A 105 -29.83 -13.64 4.85
N VAL A 106 -29.58 -12.60 4.04
CA VAL A 106 -28.86 -11.38 4.43
C VAL A 106 -29.72 -10.18 4.02
N LEU A 107 -30.12 -9.37 5.00
CA LEU A 107 -30.89 -8.15 4.81
C LEU A 107 -29.99 -6.94 5.12
N ASN A 108 -29.83 -6.04 4.15
CA ASN A 108 -29.13 -4.78 4.32
C ASN A 108 -30.12 -3.63 4.30
N ILE A 109 -30.05 -2.76 5.31
CA ILE A 109 -30.85 -1.54 5.43
C ILE A 109 -29.85 -0.38 5.54
N ASP A 110 -30.00 0.63 4.69
CA ASP A 110 -29.15 1.84 4.65
C ASP A 110 -29.92 2.99 5.31
N ILE A 111 -29.25 3.80 6.12
CA ILE A 111 -29.84 5.00 6.73
C ILE A 111 -29.65 6.20 5.79
N GLU A 112 -30.74 6.89 5.48
CA GLU A 112 -30.70 8.11 4.68
C GLU A 112 -30.06 9.26 5.46
N ASP A 113 -29.19 10.02 4.78
CA ASP A 113 -28.55 11.24 5.30
C ASP A 113 -27.97 11.07 6.72
N PHE A 114 -27.25 9.95 6.92
CA PHE A 114 -26.86 9.48 8.24
C PHE A 114 -26.15 10.52 9.10
N PHE A 115 -25.17 11.23 8.55
CA PHE A 115 -24.48 12.29 9.30
C PHE A 115 -25.36 13.53 9.48
N GLU A 116 -26.06 13.95 8.43
CA GLU A 116 -26.92 15.13 8.47
C GLU A 116 -28.11 14.97 9.44
N SER A 117 -28.59 13.74 9.65
CA SER A 117 -29.66 13.42 10.62
C SER A 117 -29.22 13.56 12.09
N ILE A 118 -27.91 13.69 12.34
CA ILE A 118 -27.33 13.93 13.65
C ILE A 118 -27.06 15.43 13.80
N HIS A 119 -28.12 16.15 14.20
CA HIS A 119 -28.07 17.59 14.39
C HIS A 119 -27.44 18.00 15.74
N PHE A 120 -27.07 19.26 15.86
CA PHE A 120 -26.43 19.91 17.00
C PHE A 120 -27.10 19.56 18.34
N GLY A 121 -28.43 19.64 18.38
CA GLY A 121 -29.23 19.31 19.56
C GLY A 121 -29.04 17.86 20.02
N ARG A 122 -28.88 16.90 19.10
CA ARG A 122 -28.61 15.49 19.45
C ARG A 122 -27.22 15.31 20.03
N VAL A 123 -26.21 15.97 19.46
CA VAL A 123 -24.84 15.93 19.96
C VAL A 123 -24.77 16.52 21.37
N ARG A 124 -25.31 17.73 21.55
CA ARG A 124 -25.39 18.43 22.85
C ARG A 124 -26.18 17.61 23.88
N GLY A 125 -27.34 17.08 23.48
CA GLY A 125 -28.20 16.25 24.32
C GLY A 125 -27.50 14.96 24.75
N PHE A 126 -26.80 14.28 23.83
CA PHE A 126 -26.05 13.08 24.13
C PHE A 126 -24.98 13.34 25.19
N PHE A 127 -24.09 14.32 24.98
CA PHE A 127 -22.99 14.57 25.91
C PHE A 127 -23.45 15.09 27.29
N SER A 128 -24.60 15.77 27.36
CA SER A 128 -25.15 16.26 28.62
C SER A 128 -25.96 15.22 29.40
N LYS A 129 -26.70 14.33 28.71
CA LYS A 129 -27.64 13.40 29.35
C LYS A 129 -27.14 11.96 29.44
N ASN A 130 -26.15 11.56 28.63
CA ASN A 130 -25.67 10.18 28.66
C ASN A 130 -24.89 9.90 29.94
N ASN A 131 -25.24 8.83 30.65
CA ASN A 131 -24.64 8.43 31.94
C ASN A 131 -23.10 8.25 31.89
N ASN A 132 -22.54 7.98 30.72
CA ASN A 132 -21.08 7.87 30.56
C ASN A 132 -20.37 9.22 30.49
N PHE A 133 -21.08 10.30 30.17
CA PHE A 133 -20.51 11.61 29.92
C PHE A 133 -20.99 12.64 30.93
N LEU A 134 -22.32 12.84 31.07
CA LEU A 134 -22.95 13.78 32.01
C LEU A 134 -22.23 15.14 32.10
N LEU A 135 -21.83 15.67 30.94
CA LEU A 135 -21.10 16.94 30.90
C LEU A 135 -22.04 18.10 31.22
N PRO A 136 -21.55 19.16 31.89
CA PRO A 136 -22.32 20.39 32.01
C PRO A 136 -22.76 20.92 30.65
N ILE A 137 -23.93 21.56 30.62
CA ILE A 137 -24.56 21.98 29.37
C ILE A 137 -23.67 22.91 28.54
N GLU A 138 -22.85 23.74 29.19
CA GLU A 138 -21.84 24.58 28.56
C GLU A 138 -20.83 23.74 27.76
N VAL A 139 -20.21 22.74 28.40
CA VAL A 139 -19.21 21.87 27.76
C VAL A 139 -19.83 21.05 26.64
N ALA A 140 -21.03 20.50 26.86
CA ALA A 140 -21.76 19.76 25.82
C ALA A 140 -22.11 20.65 24.61
N THR A 141 -22.43 21.93 24.86
CA THR A 141 -22.64 22.94 23.80
C THR A 141 -21.37 23.17 23.01
N VAL A 142 -20.22 23.34 23.67
CA VAL A 142 -18.93 23.53 22.99
C VAL A 142 -18.56 22.31 22.14
N VAL A 143 -18.73 21.10 22.66
CA VAL A 143 -18.50 19.86 21.91
C VAL A 143 -19.39 19.78 20.66
N ALA A 144 -20.66 20.18 20.77
CA ALA A 144 -21.57 20.24 19.64
C ALA A 144 -21.16 21.33 18.63
N GLN A 145 -20.75 22.52 19.10
CA GLN A 145 -20.30 23.62 18.24
C GLN A 145 -19.09 23.19 17.41
N ILE A 146 -18.05 22.65 18.03
CA ILE A 146 -16.84 22.24 17.29
C ILE A 146 -17.05 21.02 16.39
N SER A 147 -18.14 20.27 16.54
CA SER A 147 -18.37 19.03 15.79
C SER A 147 -19.39 19.17 14.66
N CYS A 148 -20.26 20.17 14.74
CA CYS A 148 -21.29 20.42 13.74
C CYS A 148 -20.86 21.54 12.79
N TYR A 149 -21.36 21.46 11.56
CA TYR A 149 -21.31 22.49 10.54
C TYR A 149 -22.75 22.72 10.07
N GLU A 150 -23.20 23.97 10.03
CA GLU A 150 -24.60 24.32 9.71
C GLU A 150 -25.61 23.51 10.55
N GLY A 151 -25.29 23.34 11.84
CA GLY A 151 -26.16 22.65 12.80
C GLY A 151 -26.23 21.12 12.69
N LYS A 152 -25.39 20.46 11.88
CA LYS A 152 -25.37 18.98 11.73
C LYS A 152 -23.95 18.42 11.64
N LEU A 153 -23.77 17.12 11.88
CA LEU A 153 -22.45 16.51 11.67
C LEU A 153 -22.10 16.53 10.16
N PRO A 154 -20.92 17.06 9.77
CA PRO A 154 -20.50 17.05 8.38
C PRO A 154 -19.79 15.76 8.00
N GLN A 155 -19.94 15.36 6.73
CA GLN A 155 -19.06 14.40 6.07
C GLN A 155 -17.72 15.07 5.77
N GLY A 156 -16.66 14.70 6.50
CA GLY A 156 -15.31 15.26 6.33
C GLY A 156 -14.64 15.70 7.63
N ALA A 157 -15.41 15.94 8.70
CA ALA A 157 -14.84 16.30 10.00
C ALA A 157 -14.25 15.07 10.73
N PRO A 158 -13.06 15.18 11.35
CA PRO A 158 -12.43 14.10 12.13
C PRO A 158 -13.26 13.58 13.31
N SER A 159 -14.12 14.40 13.92
CA SER A 159 -14.92 14.02 15.09
C SER A 159 -16.26 13.37 14.75
N SER A 160 -16.83 13.63 13.56
CA SER A 160 -18.12 13.07 13.14
C SER A 160 -18.20 11.53 13.26
N PRO A 161 -17.17 10.74 12.86
CA PRO A 161 -17.24 9.27 12.92
C PRO A 161 -17.43 8.68 14.32
N ILE A 162 -16.70 9.19 15.31
CA ILE A 162 -16.82 8.70 16.69
C ILE A 162 -18.10 9.19 17.35
N ILE A 163 -18.51 10.43 17.09
CA ILE A 163 -19.74 10.99 17.65
C ILE A 163 -20.97 10.26 17.11
N SER A 164 -20.99 9.94 15.82
CA SER A 164 -22.10 9.17 15.25
C SER A 164 -22.19 7.76 15.84
N ASN A 165 -21.06 7.07 16.04
CA ASN A 165 -21.06 5.78 16.73
C ASN A 165 -21.55 5.86 18.17
N LEU A 166 -21.09 6.86 18.92
CA LEU A 166 -21.54 7.11 20.30
C LEU A 166 -23.05 7.30 20.38
N ILE A 167 -23.61 8.11 19.49
CA ILE A 167 -25.06 8.37 19.44
C ILE A 167 -25.84 7.11 19.04
N CYS A 168 -25.32 6.31 18.12
CA CYS A 168 -25.96 5.09 17.67
C CYS A 168 -25.85 3.92 18.67
N GLU A 169 -25.04 3.98 19.72
CA GLU A 169 -24.88 2.88 20.69
C GLU A 169 -26.23 2.45 21.31
N ILE A 170 -27.09 3.41 21.65
CA ILE A 170 -28.43 3.14 22.21
C ILE A 170 -29.32 2.47 21.17
N LEU A 171 -29.28 2.95 19.93
CA LEU A 171 -30.00 2.37 18.80
C LEU A 171 -29.54 0.92 18.57
N ASP A 172 -28.23 0.68 18.51
CA ASP A 172 -27.63 -0.64 18.28
C ASP A 172 -28.10 -1.66 19.31
N HIS A 173 -28.18 -1.28 20.60
CA HIS A 173 -28.69 -2.15 21.65
C HIS A 173 -30.17 -2.52 21.47
N ARG A 174 -31.00 -1.58 21.01
CA ARG A 174 -32.42 -1.83 20.75
C ARG A 174 -32.62 -2.69 19.50
N LEU A 175 -31.91 -2.38 18.42
CA LEU A 175 -31.92 -3.17 17.19
C LEU A 175 -31.41 -4.60 17.44
N LEU A 176 -30.39 -4.78 18.29
CA LEU A 176 -29.93 -6.11 18.67
C LEU A 176 -30.99 -6.90 19.45
N LYS A 177 -31.76 -6.26 20.34
CA LYS A 177 -32.88 -6.92 21.03
C LYS A 177 -33.98 -7.35 20.05
N ILE A 178 -34.32 -6.47 19.10
CA ILE A 178 -35.29 -6.80 18.04
C ILE A 178 -34.75 -7.96 17.20
N ALA A 179 -33.50 -7.89 16.71
CA ALA A 179 -32.86 -8.93 15.91
C ALA A 179 -32.90 -10.30 16.61
N LYS A 180 -32.61 -10.35 17.92
CA LYS A 180 -32.69 -11.58 18.72
C LYS A 180 -34.09 -12.20 18.72
N LYS A 181 -35.16 -11.39 18.84
CA LYS A 181 -36.55 -11.87 18.79
C LYS A 181 -36.85 -12.62 17.48
N TYR A 182 -36.26 -12.16 16.37
CA TYR A 182 -36.42 -12.77 15.04
C TYR A 182 -35.27 -13.73 14.67
N LYS A 183 -34.40 -14.11 15.63
CA LYS A 183 -33.25 -15.00 15.43
C LYS A 183 -32.29 -14.54 14.31
N LEU A 184 -32.01 -13.24 14.28
CA LEU A 184 -31.07 -12.61 13.37
C LEU A 184 -29.76 -12.25 14.09
N ASP A 185 -28.64 -12.45 13.40
CA ASP A 185 -27.40 -11.75 13.71
C ASP A 185 -27.48 -10.32 13.18
N TYR A 186 -26.86 -9.38 13.90
CA TYR A 186 -26.91 -7.95 13.57
C TYR A 186 -25.53 -7.29 13.75
N THR A 187 -25.15 -6.48 12.76
CA THR A 187 -24.00 -5.57 12.82
C THR A 187 -24.35 -4.24 12.14
N ARG A 188 -23.59 -3.18 12.48
CA ARG A 188 -23.66 -1.87 11.83
C ARG A 188 -22.31 -1.44 11.31
N TYR A 189 -22.26 -0.92 10.09
CA TYR A 189 -21.08 -0.27 9.52
C TYR A 189 -21.46 1.14 9.07
N ALA A 190 -21.20 2.14 9.92
CA ALA A 190 -21.69 3.51 9.72
C ALA A 190 -23.23 3.53 9.54
N ASP A 191 -23.71 3.87 8.35
CA ASP A 191 -25.10 3.92 7.90
C ASP A 191 -25.67 2.56 7.44
N ASP A 192 -24.81 1.60 7.10
CA ASP A 192 -25.20 0.26 6.67
C ASP A 192 -25.54 -0.65 7.87
N LEU A 193 -26.80 -1.01 8.02
CA LEU A 193 -27.28 -2.02 8.96
C LEU A 193 -27.34 -3.38 8.25
N THR A 194 -26.75 -4.42 8.84
CA THR A 194 -26.79 -5.78 8.27
C THR A 194 -27.41 -6.76 9.24
N PHE A 195 -28.44 -7.45 8.78
CA PHE A 195 -29.11 -8.53 9.50
C PHE A 195 -28.97 -9.83 8.71
N SER A 196 -28.83 -10.97 9.40
CA SER A 196 -28.76 -12.26 8.70
C SER A 196 -29.26 -13.42 9.54
N THR A 197 -29.79 -14.45 8.90
CA THR A 197 -30.24 -15.66 9.61
C THR A 197 -30.13 -16.92 8.74
N ASN A 198 -30.15 -18.06 9.42
CA ASN A 198 -30.35 -19.39 8.83
C ASN A 198 -31.76 -19.93 9.07
N ASP A 199 -32.64 -19.18 9.73
CA ASP A 199 -34.04 -19.56 9.92
C ASP A 199 -34.84 -19.30 8.63
N LYS A 200 -35.41 -20.36 8.04
CA LYS A 200 -36.25 -20.26 6.84
C LYS A 200 -37.55 -19.50 7.10
N LYS A 201 -38.05 -19.52 8.34
CA LYS A 201 -39.32 -18.88 8.72
C LYS A 201 -39.27 -17.35 8.64
N PHE A 202 -38.07 -16.77 8.65
CA PHE A 202 -37.90 -15.32 8.60
C PHE A 202 -38.51 -14.67 7.35
N LEU A 203 -38.60 -15.38 6.22
CA LEU A 203 -39.24 -14.84 5.01
C LEU A 203 -40.70 -14.46 5.26
N GLY A 204 -41.45 -15.26 6.04
CA GLY A 204 -42.82 -14.94 6.44
C GLY A 204 -42.91 -13.78 7.44
N LEU A 205 -41.84 -13.51 8.18
CA LEU A 205 -41.77 -12.46 9.21
C LEU A 205 -41.11 -11.16 8.72
N GLN A 206 -40.57 -11.13 7.50
CA GLN A 206 -39.76 -10.03 7.00
C GLN A 206 -40.49 -8.69 7.03
N LYS A 207 -41.76 -8.66 6.58
CA LYS A 207 -42.57 -7.43 6.54
C LYS A 207 -42.82 -6.87 7.94
N GLU A 208 -43.12 -7.74 8.90
CA GLU A 208 -43.31 -7.36 10.29
C GLU A 208 -42.00 -6.85 10.91
N PHE A 209 -40.91 -7.58 10.71
CA PHE A 209 -39.58 -7.17 11.15
C PHE A 209 -39.20 -5.78 10.60
N TYR A 210 -39.42 -5.55 9.30
CA TYR A 210 -39.15 -4.28 8.66
C TYR A 210 -39.94 -3.13 9.30
N LYS A 211 -41.24 -3.34 9.57
CA LYS A 211 -42.10 -2.36 10.26
C LYS A 211 -41.60 -2.03 11.66
N VAL A 212 -41.15 -3.03 12.43
CA VAL A 212 -40.61 -2.84 13.78
C VAL A 212 -39.29 -2.07 13.74
N ILE A 213 -38.37 -2.43 12.84
CA ILE A 213 -37.08 -1.74 12.68
C ILE A 213 -37.28 -0.29 12.21
N SER A 214 -38.15 -0.07 11.22
CA SER A 214 -38.47 1.28 10.72
C SER A 214 -39.00 2.18 11.84
N LYS A 215 -39.94 1.67 12.66
CA LYS A 215 -40.43 2.41 13.84
C LYS A 215 -39.31 2.75 14.83
N GLU A 216 -38.38 1.83 15.10
CA GLU A 216 -37.28 2.09 16.02
C GLU A 216 -36.27 3.10 15.44
N LEU A 217 -36.00 3.05 14.13
CA LEU A 217 -35.15 4.03 13.45
C LEU A 217 -35.77 5.43 13.49
N ILE A 218 -37.07 5.55 13.17
CA ILE A 218 -37.80 6.82 13.25
C ILE A 218 -37.77 7.37 14.68
N ARG A 219 -38.00 6.51 15.68
CA ARG A 219 -37.89 6.90 17.10
C ARG A 219 -36.50 7.39 17.46
N ALA A 220 -35.46 6.81 16.87
CA ALA A 220 -34.08 7.23 17.04
C ALA A 220 -33.68 8.43 16.15
N GLY A 221 -34.61 9.03 15.40
CA GLY A 221 -34.35 10.19 14.55
C GLY A 221 -33.64 9.87 13.24
N PHE A 222 -33.82 8.66 12.72
CA PHE A 222 -33.25 8.19 11.44
C PHE A 222 -34.36 7.75 10.48
N LYS A 223 -34.07 7.79 9.18
CA LYS A 223 -34.95 7.30 8.13
C LYS A 223 -34.25 6.20 7.32
N ILE A 224 -35.03 5.25 6.81
CA ILE A 224 -34.50 4.21 5.94
C ILE A 224 -34.40 4.74 4.51
N ASN A 225 -33.29 4.46 3.85
CA ASN A 225 -33.16 4.63 2.41
C ASN A 225 -33.83 3.46 1.67
N GLU A 226 -35.10 3.64 1.30
CA GLU A 226 -35.91 2.60 0.65
C GLU A 226 -35.28 2.09 -0.67
N LYS A 227 -34.56 2.94 -1.40
CA LYS A 227 -33.93 2.58 -2.68
C LYS A 227 -32.73 1.63 -2.53
N LYS A 228 -32.15 1.53 -1.33
CA LYS A 228 -30.92 0.76 -1.08
C LYS A 228 -31.13 -0.47 -0.20
N ASN A 229 -32.35 -0.66 0.32
CA ASN A 229 -32.71 -1.84 1.09
C ASN A 229 -32.64 -3.10 0.20
N ARG A 230 -32.00 -4.18 0.69
CA ARG A 230 -31.80 -5.41 -0.08
C ARG A 230 -31.90 -6.65 0.80
N LEU A 231 -32.84 -7.54 0.49
CA LEU A 231 -32.85 -8.92 0.99
C LEU A 231 -32.20 -9.86 -0.03
N GLN A 232 -31.20 -10.62 0.41
CA GLN A 232 -30.40 -11.50 -0.43
C GLN A 232 -30.49 -12.95 0.08
N LEU A 233 -30.95 -13.84 -0.80
CA LEU A 233 -31.08 -15.28 -0.55
C LEU A 233 -29.73 -15.99 -0.75
N ARG A 234 -29.56 -17.17 -0.14
CA ARG A 234 -28.34 -18.00 -0.23
C ARG A 234 -27.89 -18.29 -1.65
N ASP A 235 -28.86 -18.49 -2.54
CA ASP A 235 -28.63 -18.91 -3.93
C ASP A 235 -28.41 -17.68 -4.85
N SER A 236 -28.68 -16.48 -4.33
CA SER A 236 -28.29 -15.21 -4.93
C SER A 236 -26.96 -14.72 -4.36
N ARG A 237 -26.33 -13.73 -5.00
CA ARG A 237 -25.13 -13.11 -4.42
C ARG A 237 -25.50 -12.36 -3.15
N GLN A 238 -24.89 -12.72 -2.03
CA GLN A 238 -25.01 -11.99 -0.77
C GLN A 238 -23.80 -11.08 -0.57
N VAL A 239 -24.06 -9.80 -0.37
CA VAL A 239 -23.03 -8.76 -0.23
C VAL A 239 -23.22 -8.01 1.09
N VAL A 240 -22.13 -7.86 1.85
CA VAL A 240 -22.05 -7.05 3.07
C VAL A 240 -20.87 -6.10 2.94
N THR A 241 -21.12 -4.79 3.05
CA THR A 241 -20.08 -3.74 2.92
C THR A 241 -19.21 -3.90 1.65
N GLY A 242 -19.84 -4.30 0.54
CA GLY A 242 -19.17 -4.53 -0.74
C GLY A 242 -18.45 -5.88 -0.89
N LEU A 243 -18.48 -6.75 0.11
CA LEU A 243 -17.86 -8.08 0.08
C LEU A 243 -18.90 -9.17 -0.09
N VAL A 244 -18.64 -10.15 -0.96
CA VAL A 244 -19.46 -11.35 -1.12
C VAL A 244 -19.26 -12.26 0.10
N VAL A 245 -20.36 -12.77 0.68
CA VAL A 245 -20.33 -13.53 1.95
C VAL A 245 -20.98 -14.93 1.89
N ASN A 246 -21.46 -15.38 0.72
CA ASN A 246 -22.17 -16.65 0.59
C ASN A 246 -21.44 -17.86 1.22
N LYS A 247 -20.12 -17.97 1.01
CA LYS A 247 -19.28 -19.06 1.52
C LYS A 247 -17.98 -18.58 2.15
N LYS A 248 -17.24 -17.75 1.40
CA LYS A 248 -15.99 -17.09 1.81
C LYS A 248 -16.15 -15.59 1.63
N ILE A 249 -15.35 -14.80 2.35
CA ILE A 249 -15.37 -13.34 2.21
C ILE A 249 -14.58 -12.98 0.95
N ASN A 250 -15.25 -12.44 -0.06
CA ASN A 250 -14.63 -12.28 -1.38
C ASN A 250 -14.98 -10.95 -2.03
N VAL A 251 -14.18 -10.51 -3.00
CA VAL A 251 -14.61 -9.47 -3.93
C VAL A 251 -15.70 -10.01 -4.84
N ASN A 252 -16.46 -9.11 -5.46
CA ASN A 252 -17.32 -9.46 -6.59
C ASN A 252 -16.47 -10.11 -7.70
N ARG A 253 -16.97 -11.20 -8.30
CA ARG A 253 -16.31 -11.89 -9.41
C ARG A 253 -16.04 -10.96 -10.60
N ILE A 254 -16.92 -10.00 -10.84
CA ILE A 254 -16.76 -8.98 -11.91
C ILE A 254 -15.52 -8.14 -11.63
N TYR A 255 -15.38 -7.60 -10.42
CA TYR A 255 -14.20 -6.82 -10.01
C TYR A 255 -12.87 -7.57 -10.23
N TYR A 256 -12.84 -8.87 -9.91
CA TYR A 256 -11.67 -9.72 -10.17
C TYR A 256 -11.40 -9.91 -11.67
N LYS A 257 -12.43 -10.18 -12.47
CA LYS A 257 -12.31 -10.33 -13.93
C LYS A 257 -11.83 -9.04 -14.58
N GLU A 258 -12.40 -7.90 -14.24
CA GLU A 258 -11.98 -6.57 -14.69
C GLU A 258 -10.51 -6.31 -14.34
N THR A 259 -10.10 -6.60 -13.09
CA THR A 259 -8.70 -6.41 -12.67
C THR A 259 -7.74 -7.24 -13.53
N ARG A 260 -8.14 -8.47 -13.88
CA ARG A 260 -7.35 -9.32 -14.78
C ARG A 260 -7.34 -8.80 -16.22
N ALA A 261 -8.48 -8.28 -16.70
CA ALA A 261 -8.58 -7.68 -18.03
C ALA A 261 -7.70 -6.43 -18.12
N MET A 262 -7.76 -5.54 -17.13
CA MET A 262 -6.89 -4.36 -17.00
C MET A 262 -5.40 -4.75 -17.00
N ALA A 263 -5.04 -5.76 -16.22
CA ALA A 263 -3.67 -6.26 -16.19
C ALA A 263 -3.24 -6.84 -17.54
N HIS A 264 -4.11 -7.61 -18.20
CA HIS A 264 -3.83 -8.16 -19.53
C HIS A 264 -3.67 -7.06 -20.59
N GLN A 265 -4.53 -6.04 -20.57
CA GLN A 265 -4.43 -4.87 -21.44
C GLN A 265 -3.11 -4.15 -21.22
N LEU A 266 -2.75 -3.88 -19.96
CA LEU A 266 -1.45 -3.32 -19.59
C LEU A 266 -0.29 -4.14 -20.16
N TYR A 267 -0.34 -5.47 -20.03
CA TYR A 267 0.75 -6.32 -20.53
C TYR A 267 0.86 -6.29 -22.05
N LYS A 268 -0.26 -6.16 -22.77
CA LYS A 268 -0.28 -6.15 -24.23
C LYS A 268 0.08 -4.79 -24.81
N GLN A 269 -0.44 -3.71 -24.23
CA GLN A 269 -0.42 -2.36 -24.81
C GLN A 269 0.48 -1.37 -24.05
N GLY A 270 0.92 -1.71 -22.83
CA GLY A 270 1.66 -0.81 -21.95
C GLY A 270 0.79 0.21 -21.22
N SER A 271 -0.51 0.26 -21.50
CA SER A 271 -1.52 1.12 -20.88
C SER A 271 -2.83 0.35 -20.63
N PHE A 272 -3.71 0.93 -19.82
CA PHE A 272 -5.05 0.39 -19.55
C PHE A 272 -5.94 1.49 -18.99
N GLU A 273 -7.24 1.25 -18.99
CA GLU A 273 -8.23 2.23 -18.55
C GLU A 273 -9.02 1.73 -17.33
N ILE A 274 -9.53 2.69 -16.56
CA ILE A 274 -10.54 2.46 -15.54
C ILE A 274 -11.67 3.45 -15.81
N ASN A 275 -12.87 2.91 -16.09
CA ASN A 275 -14.06 3.71 -16.44
C ASN A 275 -13.87 4.61 -17.68
N GLY A 276 -13.12 4.14 -18.69
CA GLY A 276 -12.86 4.88 -19.93
C GLY A 276 -11.71 5.88 -19.86
N GLU A 277 -11.09 6.05 -18.67
CA GLU A 277 -9.99 6.99 -18.48
C GLU A 277 -8.64 6.26 -18.29
N PRO A 278 -7.53 6.80 -18.84
CA PRO A 278 -6.20 6.25 -18.63
C PRO A 278 -5.87 6.09 -17.15
N ALA A 279 -5.40 4.90 -16.77
CA ALA A 279 -5.13 4.56 -15.38
C ALA A 279 -3.65 4.25 -15.10
N THR A 280 -3.27 4.41 -13.84
CA THR A 280 -1.90 4.26 -13.35
C THR A 280 -1.64 2.88 -12.77
N LEU A 281 -0.39 2.42 -12.84
CA LEU A 281 0.04 1.16 -12.20
C LEU A 281 -0.33 1.10 -10.71
N ASN A 282 -0.34 2.23 -10.00
CA ASN A 282 -0.71 2.28 -8.59
C ASN A 282 -2.21 1.99 -8.37
N GLN A 283 -3.09 2.45 -9.26
CA GLN A 283 -4.51 2.11 -9.19
C GLN A 283 -4.72 0.61 -9.39
N LEU A 284 -4.07 0.00 -10.39
CA LEU A 284 -4.16 -1.45 -10.61
C LEU A 284 -3.54 -2.27 -9.47
N GLU A 285 -2.39 -1.83 -8.94
CA GLU A 285 -1.77 -2.45 -7.77
C GLU A 285 -2.70 -2.39 -6.56
N GLY A 286 -3.43 -1.28 -6.37
CA GLY A 286 -4.45 -1.15 -5.33
C GLY A 286 -5.55 -2.20 -5.45
N ARG A 287 -6.02 -2.48 -6.68
CA ARG A 287 -7.00 -3.54 -6.94
C ARG A 287 -6.46 -4.93 -6.58
N PHE A 288 -5.24 -5.25 -7.02
CA PHE A 288 -4.58 -6.52 -6.67
C PHE A 288 -4.34 -6.65 -5.16
N ALA A 289 -3.90 -5.58 -4.50
CA ALA A 289 -3.69 -5.56 -3.06
C ALA A 289 -4.99 -5.82 -2.30
N PHE A 290 -6.11 -5.24 -2.74
CA PHE A 290 -7.42 -5.47 -2.13
C PHE A 290 -7.89 -6.93 -2.31
N ILE A 291 -7.75 -7.48 -3.52
CA ILE A 291 -8.04 -8.91 -3.79
C ILE A 291 -7.16 -9.81 -2.90
N ASN A 292 -5.89 -9.48 -2.78
CA ASN A 292 -4.94 -10.24 -1.98
C ASN A 292 -5.26 -10.17 -0.48
N GLN A 293 -5.70 -9.02 0.04
CA GLN A 293 -6.11 -8.89 1.44
C GLN A 293 -7.21 -9.91 1.80
N LEU A 294 -8.21 -10.08 0.94
CA LEU A 294 -9.27 -11.05 1.13
C LEU A 294 -8.79 -12.50 0.91
N THR A 295 -7.92 -12.71 -0.07
CA THR A 295 -7.34 -14.04 -0.34
C THR A 295 -6.52 -14.51 0.86
N TRP A 296 -5.65 -13.65 1.40
CA TRP A 296 -4.86 -13.91 2.59
C TRP A 296 -5.75 -14.19 3.82
N TYR A 297 -6.80 -13.38 4.03
CA TYR A 297 -7.77 -13.62 5.10
C TYR A 297 -8.41 -15.01 5.00
N ASN A 298 -8.88 -15.41 3.81
CA ASN A 298 -9.49 -16.72 3.62
C ASN A 298 -8.48 -17.86 3.77
N ASN A 299 -7.27 -17.73 3.22
CA ASN A 299 -6.22 -18.73 3.37
C ASN A 299 -5.93 -18.98 4.86
N LYS A 300 -5.85 -17.91 5.65
CA LYS A 300 -5.66 -18.01 7.11
C LYS A 300 -6.82 -18.74 7.80
N GLU A 301 -8.06 -18.41 7.44
CA GLU A 301 -9.26 -19.07 8.01
C GLU A 301 -9.35 -20.55 7.63
N ASP A 302 -8.88 -20.90 6.43
CA ASP A 302 -8.88 -22.27 5.91
C ASP A 302 -7.62 -23.08 6.33
N GLY A 303 -6.68 -22.47 7.08
CA GLY A 303 -5.42 -23.11 7.45
C GLY A 303 -4.44 -23.34 6.30
N ILE A 304 -4.67 -22.71 5.14
CA ILE A 304 -3.86 -22.85 3.93
C ILE A 304 -2.59 -22.00 4.09
N LYS A 305 -1.43 -22.66 4.04
CA LYS A 305 -0.13 -22.00 3.99
C LYS A 305 0.32 -21.84 2.55
N THR A 306 0.24 -20.63 2.02
CA THR A 306 0.81 -20.27 0.72
C THR A 306 2.19 -19.62 0.90
N ASN A 307 3.05 -19.82 -0.09
CA ASN A 307 4.38 -19.22 -0.14
C ASN A 307 4.79 -19.02 -1.60
N PHE A 308 5.97 -18.42 -1.82
CA PHE A 308 6.56 -18.17 -3.13
C PHE A 308 6.44 -19.34 -4.13
N ASN A 309 6.54 -20.59 -3.65
CA ASN A 309 6.49 -21.79 -4.47
C ASN A 309 5.07 -22.37 -4.66
N ASN A 310 4.10 -21.96 -3.85
CA ASN A 310 2.74 -22.54 -3.88
C ASN A 310 1.66 -21.48 -3.65
N PHE A 311 1.50 -20.61 -4.65
CA PHE A 311 0.45 -19.59 -4.67
C PHE A 311 -0.85 -20.05 -5.33
N THR A 312 -1.98 -19.57 -4.81
CA THR A 312 -3.28 -19.66 -5.48
C THR A 312 -3.25 -18.90 -6.81
N SER A 313 -4.18 -19.19 -7.72
CA SER A 313 -4.26 -18.50 -9.01
C SER A 313 -4.38 -16.97 -8.86
N ARG A 314 -5.01 -16.48 -7.78
CA ARG A 314 -5.17 -15.06 -7.51
C ARG A 314 -3.86 -14.41 -7.07
N GLU A 315 -3.14 -15.07 -6.17
CA GLU A 315 -1.81 -14.63 -5.74
C GLU A 315 -0.83 -14.64 -6.91
N ARG A 316 -0.89 -15.65 -7.80
CA ARG A 316 -0.09 -15.70 -9.03
C ARG A 316 -0.37 -14.53 -9.98
N GLN A 317 -1.62 -14.05 -10.08
CA GLN A 317 -1.90 -12.85 -10.88
C GLN A 317 -1.19 -11.61 -10.31
N TYR A 318 -1.15 -11.46 -8.98
CA TYR A 318 -0.46 -10.34 -8.36
C TYR A 318 1.06 -10.50 -8.47
N GLN A 319 1.59 -11.71 -8.29
CA GLN A 319 2.99 -12.03 -8.53
C GLN A 319 3.44 -11.63 -9.94
N ARG A 320 2.66 -12.03 -10.95
CA ARG A 320 2.88 -11.70 -12.35
C ARG A 320 2.85 -10.19 -12.61
N PHE A 321 1.89 -9.46 -12.01
CA PHE A 321 1.85 -7.99 -12.06
C PHE A 321 3.09 -7.33 -11.45
N LEU A 322 3.55 -7.82 -10.29
CA LEU A 322 4.73 -7.28 -9.62
C LEU A 322 5.98 -7.51 -10.48
N PHE A 323 6.13 -8.68 -11.10
CA PHE A 323 7.23 -8.91 -12.04
C PHE A 323 7.18 -7.92 -13.20
N TYR A 324 6.02 -7.76 -13.84
CA TYR A 324 5.84 -6.80 -14.93
C TYR A 324 6.28 -5.39 -14.51
N LYS A 325 5.77 -4.91 -13.37
CA LYS A 325 6.04 -3.57 -12.85
C LYS A 325 7.52 -3.31 -12.59
N TYR A 326 8.24 -4.27 -11.99
CA TYR A 326 9.61 -4.05 -11.52
C TYR A 326 10.69 -4.51 -12.49
N PHE A 327 10.41 -5.46 -13.38
CA PHE A 327 11.45 -6.13 -14.17
C PHE A 327 11.21 -6.14 -15.68
N PHE A 328 9.99 -5.86 -16.13
CA PHE A 328 9.65 -5.83 -17.56
C PHE A 328 9.35 -4.41 -18.05
N ALA A 329 8.49 -3.69 -17.33
CA ALA A 329 8.08 -2.32 -17.62
C ALA A 329 8.63 -1.32 -16.59
N ASN A 330 9.81 -1.62 -16.03
CA ASN A 330 10.51 -0.71 -15.13
C ASN A 330 10.81 0.62 -15.85
N PRO A 331 10.56 1.76 -15.20
CA PRO A 331 10.68 3.08 -15.84
C PRO A 331 12.14 3.53 -16.03
N LYS A 332 13.06 2.97 -15.25
CA LYS A 332 14.50 3.27 -15.23
C LYS A 332 15.28 1.94 -15.13
N PRO A 333 16.55 1.89 -15.58
CA PRO A 333 17.44 0.79 -15.28
C PRO A 333 17.43 0.47 -13.79
N LEU A 334 17.24 -0.79 -13.43
CA LEU A 334 17.02 -1.21 -12.05
C LEU A 334 18.26 -1.90 -11.49
N ILE A 335 18.83 -1.36 -10.41
CA ILE A 335 19.92 -1.96 -9.67
C ILE A 335 19.36 -2.70 -8.46
N VAL A 336 19.77 -3.96 -8.31
CA VAL A 336 19.43 -4.82 -7.18
C VAL A 336 20.71 -5.23 -6.48
N THR A 337 20.93 -4.69 -5.28
CA THR A 337 22.10 -4.96 -4.45
C THR A 337 21.83 -6.04 -3.42
N GLU A 338 22.88 -6.56 -2.79
CA GLU A 338 22.77 -7.51 -1.67
C GLU A 338 22.22 -6.83 -0.41
N GLY A 339 22.82 -5.71 -0.02
CA GLY A 339 22.47 -4.93 1.15
C GLY A 339 21.75 -3.62 0.82
N LYS A 340 21.11 -3.02 1.83
CA LYS A 340 20.53 -1.66 1.72
C LYS A 340 21.60 -0.55 1.82
N THR A 341 22.75 -0.86 2.40
CA THR A 341 23.90 0.04 2.57
C THR A 341 24.52 0.37 1.23
N ASP A 342 24.62 -0.61 0.34
CA ASP A 342 25.22 -0.49 -0.99
C ASP A 342 24.48 0.56 -1.83
N VAL A 343 23.14 0.55 -1.76
CA VAL A 343 22.29 1.58 -2.39
C VAL A 343 22.65 2.98 -1.91
N THR A 344 23.00 3.11 -0.62
CA THR A 344 23.32 4.39 0.00
C THR A 344 24.69 4.88 -0.45
N TYR A 345 25.69 4.00 -0.51
CA TYR A 345 27.02 4.34 -1.06
C TYR A 345 26.94 4.72 -2.54
N LEU A 346 26.24 3.94 -3.37
CA LEU A 346 26.05 4.25 -4.80
C LEU A 346 25.37 5.61 -5.00
N LYS A 347 24.37 5.94 -4.18
CA LYS A 347 23.73 7.26 -4.23
C LYS A 347 24.70 8.38 -3.87
N ALA A 348 25.54 8.18 -2.85
CA ALA A 348 26.54 9.17 -2.46
C ALA A 348 27.59 9.38 -3.57
N ALA A 349 28.11 8.29 -4.13
CA ALA A 349 29.07 8.31 -5.23
C ALA A 349 28.50 9.03 -6.46
N LEU A 350 27.28 8.68 -6.88
CA LEU A 350 26.60 9.35 -7.99
C LEU A 350 26.40 10.85 -7.73
N LYS A 351 26.02 11.25 -6.50
CA LYS A 351 25.89 12.67 -6.16
C LYS A 351 27.21 13.43 -6.20
N SER A 352 28.30 12.80 -5.77
CA SER A 352 29.65 13.38 -5.80
C SER A 352 30.15 13.52 -7.24
N LEU A 353 29.98 12.47 -8.04
CA LEU A 353 30.51 12.35 -9.40
C LEU A 353 29.48 12.74 -10.49
N TYR A 354 28.45 13.51 -10.14
CA TYR A 354 27.29 13.72 -11.02
C TYR A 354 27.63 14.35 -12.38
N LYS A 355 28.72 15.14 -12.44
CA LYS A 355 29.18 15.79 -13.68
C LYS A 355 29.70 14.79 -14.71
N GLU A 356 30.19 13.64 -14.25
CA GLU A 356 30.83 12.63 -15.10
C GLU A 356 29.85 11.55 -15.56
N TYR A 357 28.73 11.40 -14.85
CA TYR A 357 27.71 10.39 -15.13
C TYR A 357 26.33 11.00 -15.45
N PRO A 358 26.21 11.88 -16.48
CA PRO A 358 24.94 12.52 -16.83
C PRO A 358 23.86 11.53 -17.26
N ASN A 359 24.24 10.32 -17.67
CA ASN A 359 23.32 9.22 -18.01
C ASN A 359 22.75 8.51 -16.77
N LEU A 360 23.39 8.63 -15.60
CA LEU A 360 22.99 7.97 -14.36
C LEU A 360 22.34 8.94 -13.36
N ILE A 361 22.72 10.22 -13.40
CA ILE A 361 22.24 11.24 -12.47
C ILE A 361 22.35 12.65 -13.07
N THR A 362 21.44 13.54 -12.71
CA THR A 362 21.49 14.97 -13.04
C THR A 362 21.21 15.81 -11.80
N LYS A 363 21.85 16.98 -11.69
CA LYS A 363 21.61 17.96 -10.63
C LYS A 363 20.81 19.13 -11.20
N HIS A 364 19.67 19.45 -10.59
CA HIS A 364 18.84 20.58 -10.97
C HIS A 364 19.38 21.90 -10.42
N SER A 365 18.87 23.02 -10.94
CA SER A 365 19.26 24.38 -10.53
C SER A 365 18.94 24.68 -9.06
N ASP A 366 17.90 24.06 -8.50
CA ASP A 366 17.51 24.16 -7.09
C ASP A 366 18.39 23.34 -6.13
N GLY A 367 19.42 22.66 -6.65
CA GLY A 367 20.35 21.83 -5.90
C GLY A 367 19.87 20.39 -5.67
N THR A 368 18.67 20.03 -6.10
CA THR A 368 18.15 18.66 -5.99
C THR A 368 18.75 17.73 -7.06
N PHE A 369 18.76 16.43 -6.78
CA PHE A 369 19.31 15.42 -7.69
C PHE A 369 18.21 14.50 -8.24
N GLU A 370 18.22 14.29 -9.55
CA GLU A 370 17.44 13.26 -10.22
C GLU A 370 18.34 12.06 -10.58
N PHE A 371 18.06 10.91 -9.99
CA PHE A 371 18.67 9.65 -10.39
C PHE A 371 17.96 9.09 -11.63
N LYS A 372 18.72 8.80 -12.69
CA LYS A 372 18.23 8.16 -13.92
C LYS A 372 18.24 6.63 -13.84
N VAL A 373 18.75 6.08 -12.74
CA VAL A 373 18.62 4.66 -12.35
C VAL A 373 17.71 4.51 -11.13
N ALA A 374 17.12 3.33 -10.96
CA ALA A 374 16.30 2.96 -9.82
C ALA A 374 17.02 1.90 -8.96
N PHE A 375 16.75 1.92 -7.65
CA PHE A 375 17.24 0.91 -6.70
C PHE A 375 16.07 0.12 -6.14
N LEU A 376 16.12 -1.22 -6.20
CA LEU A 376 15.00 -2.04 -5.77
C LEU A 376 14.81 -1.98 -4.25
N LYS A 377 13.69 -1.40 -3.81
CA LYS A 377 13.31 -1.40 -2.39
C LYS A 377 12.75 -2.77 -2.00
N LYS A 378 13.56 -3.58 -1.29
CA LYS A 378 13.15 -4.89 -0.75
C LYS A 378 12.04 -4.71 0.32
N THR A 379 10.79 -4.99 -0.05
CA THR A 379 9.63 -4.88 0.86
C THR A 379 9.11 -6.26 1.27
N LYS A 380 8.35 -6.34 2.38
CA LYS A 380 7.67 -7.58 2.80
C LYS A 380 6.79 -8.18 1.68
N ARG A 381 6.21 -7.31 0.84
CA ARG A 381 5.40 -7.71 -0.33
C ARG A 381 6.25 -8.41 -1.38
N LEU A 382 7.41 -7.86 -1.74
CA LEU A 382 8.33 -8.50 -2.69
C LEU A 382 8.97 -9.76 -2.11
N GLY A 383 9.24 -9.79 -0.79
CA GLY A 383 9.66 -10.99 -0.09
C GLY A 383 8.63 -12.11 -0.22
N TYR A 384 7.36 -11.80 0.05
CA TYR A 384 6.27 -12.77 -0.09
C TYR A 384 6.11 -13.23 -1.55
N PHE A 385 5.83 -12.32 -2.47
CA PHE A 385 5.45 -12.69 -3.85
C PHE A 385 6.64 -13.10 -4.72
N LEU A 386 7.79 -12.47 -4.59
CA LEU A 386 8.92 -12.67 -5.49
C LEU A 386 10.12 -13.34 -4.81
N GLY A 387 10.02 -13.69 -3.52
CA GLY A 387 11.13 -14.29 -2.79
C GLY A 387 12.29 -13.30 -2.55
N ILE A 388 12.04 -12.00 -2.69
CA ILE A 388 13.06 -10.94 -2.55
C ILE A 388 13.03 -10.42 -1.10
N TYR A 389 13.64 -11.17 -0.19
CA TYR A 389 13.70 -10.85 1.23
C TYR A 389 14.73 -9.76 1.52
N LYS A 390 14.57 -9.06 2.65
CA LYS A 390 15.48 -7.96 3.04
C LYS A 390 16.91 -8.43 3.35
N ASP A 391 17.03 -9.59 3.99
CA ASP A 391 18.28 -10.02 4.65
C ASP A 391 18.76 -11.39 4.13
N GLY A 392 18.81 -11.58 2.80
CA GLY A 392 19.26 -12.85 2.24
C GLY A 392 19.77 -12.76 0.81
N GLY A 393 20.98 -13.29 0.57
CA GLY A 393 21.59 -13.41 -0.76
C GLY A 393 20.76 -14.25 -1.74
N SER A 394 19.90 -15.15 -1.23
CA SER A 394 18.95 -15.94 -2.03
C SER A 394 17.90 -15.10 -2.77
N ALA A 395 17.72 -13.83 -2.42
CA ALA A 395 16.82 -12.92 -3.11
C ALA A 395 17.18 -12.75 -4.60
N LEU A 396 18.47 -12.67 -4.92
CA LEU A 396 18.93 -12.47 -6.29
C LEU A 396 18.78 -13.75 -7.12
N ASN A 397 18.98 -14.93 -6.52
CA ASN A 397 18.67 -16.23 -7.14
C ASN A 397 17.19 -16.33 -7.53
N ASN A 398 16.29 -15.86 -6.67
CA ASN A 398 14.86 -15.86 -6.94
C ASN A 398 14.47 -14.93 -8.10
N ILE A 399 15.15 -13.78 -8.24
CA ILE A 399 14.96 -12.89 -9.39
C ILE A 399 15.33 -13.63 -10.67
N TYR A 400 16.51 -14.24 -10.74
CA TYR A 400 16.97 -14.99 -11.91
C TYR A 400 15.97 -16.06 -12.37
N ASN A 401 15.30 -16.74 -11.43
CA ASN A 401 14.30 -17.75 -11.78
C ASN A 401 13.15 -17.21 -12.64
N PHE A 402 12.80 -15.94 -12.51
CA PHE A 402 11.75 -15.33 -13.33
C PHE A 402 12.18 -15.02 -14.77
N PHE A 403 13.48 -14.94 -15.01
CA PHE A 403 14.08 -14.67 -16.32
C PHE A 403 14.45 -15.97 -17.05
N GLY A 404 15.00 -16.95 -16.31
CA GLY A 404 15.67 -18.11 -16.91
C GLY A 404 15.38 -19.47 -16.29
N SER A 405 14.35 -19.63 -15.45
CA SER A 405 14.20 -20.91 -14.74
C SER A 405 13.92 -22.10 -15.65
N LYS A 406 14.47 -23.25 -15.23
CA LYS A 406 14.10 -24.59 -15.73
C LYS A 406 12.63 -24.97 -15.41
N LYS A 407 11.93 -24.18 -14.58
CA LYS A 407 10.52 -24.40 -14.21
C LYS A 407 9.63 -23.53 -15.10
N PRO A 408 8.87 -24.12 -16.06
CA PRO A 408 8.07 -23.35 -17.01
C PRO A 408 7.09 -22.36 -16.36
N THR A 409 6.61 -22.66 -15.15
CA THR A 409 5.62 -21.86 -14.42
C THR A 409 6.13 -20.53 -13.87
N LEU A 410 7.45 -20.28 -13.90
CA LEU A 410 8.06 -19.07 -13.33
C LEU A 410 8.69 -18.15 -14.39
N ASN A 411 8.83 -18.55 -15.65
CA ASN A 411 9.49 -17.73 -16.67
C ASN A 411 8.57 -16.60 -17.21
N TYR A 412 8.36 -15.57 -16.39
CA TYR A 412 7.52 -14.43 -16.74
C TYR A 412 8.14 -13.54 -17.82
N LEU A 413 9.47 -13.49 -17.95
CA LEU A 413 10.11 -12.76 -19.04
C LEU A 413 9.57 -13.24 -20.40
N ASN A 414 9.65 -14.54 -20.67
CA ASN A 414 9.20 -15.10 -21.95
C ASN A 414 7.68 -14.94 -22.13
N ASP A 415 6.90 -15.11 -21.07
CA ASP A 415 5.46 -14.88 -21.12
C ASP A 415 5.12 -13.44 -21.52
N PHE A 416 5.82 -12.45 -20.95
CA PHE A 416 5.57 -11.05 -21.27
C PHE A 416 6.06 -10.66 -22.66
N LYS A 417 7.21 -11.18 -23.11
CA LYS A 417 7.65 -11.00 -24.51
C LYS A 417 6.61 -11.52 -25.49
N LYS A 418 6.06 -12.72 -25.24
CA LYS A 418 4.99 -13.30 -26.07
C LYS A 418 3.70 -12.50 -26.05
N VAL A 419 3.27 -12.02 -24.87
CA VAL A 419 2.00 -11.29 -24.73
C VAL A 419 2.07 -9.86 -25.27
N SER A 420 3.20 -9.19 -25.06
CA SER A 420 3.39 -7.79 -25.45
C SER A 420 3.93 -7.62 -26.87
N GLY A 421 4.65 -8.61 -27.40
CA GLY A 421 5.45 -8.46 -28.62
C GLY A 421 6.71 -7.61 -28.42
N ASN A 422 6.98 -7.13 -27.20
CA ASN A 422 8.04 -6.17 -26.90
C ASN A 422 9.14 -6.80 -26.04
N LEU A 423 10.31 -6.16 -26.04
CA LEU A 423 11.39 -6.42 -25.09
C LEU A 423 11.14 -5.68 -23.76
N PRO A 424 11.80 -6.09 -22.66
CA PRO A 424 11.81 -5.32 -21.42
C PRO A 424 12.25 -3.86 -21.68
N LYS A 425 11.68 -2.89 -20.97
CA LYS A 425 11.92 -1.47 -21.22
C LYS A 425 13.33 -1.01 -20.82
N ASN A 426 13.90 -1.60 -19.79
CA ASN A 426 15.16 -1.17 -19.19
C ASN A 426 15.89 -2.38 -18.56
N PRO A 427 17.24 -2.36 -18.48
CA PRO A 427 17.98 -3.48 -17.92
C PRO A 427 17.81 -3.57 -16.40
N VAL A 428 18.01 -4.78 -15.89
CA VAL A 428 18.03 -5.13 -14.47
C VAL A 428 19.44 -5.62 -14.14
N ILE A 429 20.10 -4.96 -13.20
CA ILE A 429 21.50 -5.20 -12.83
C ILE A 429 21.52 -5.82 -11.44
N LEU A 430 21.94 -7.09 -11.35
CA LEU A 430 22.19 -7.78 -10.10
C LEU A 430 23.62 -7.46 -9.67
N MET A 431 23.78 -6.71 -8.58
CA MET A 431 25.08 -6.31 -8.07
C MET A 431 25.46 -7.12 -6.84
N PHE A 432 26.67 -7.67 -6.86
CA PHE A 432 27.25 -8.45 -5.77
C PHE A 432 28.61 -7.88 -5.33
N ASP A 433 28.99 -8.18 -4.10
CA ASP A 433 30.38 -8.11 -3.68
C ASP A 433 31.21 -9.11 -4.50
N ASN A 434 32.47 -8.77 -4.77
CA ASN A 434 33.36 -9.61 -5.55
C ASN A 434 34.08 -10.60 -4.64
N GLU A 435 33.37 -11.66 -4.30
CA GLU A 435 33.83 -12.73 -3.41
C GLU A 435 33.71 -14.10 -4.11
N ILE A 436 34.15 -14.15 -5.37
CA ILE A 436 34.02 -15.33 -6.23
C ILE A 436 34.86 -16.49 -5.68
N ASP A 437 36.06 -16.20 -5.18
CA ASP A 437 37.02 -17.18 -4.66
C ASP A 437 36.50 -17.91 -3.41
N SER A 438 35.67 -17.24 -2.60
CA SER A 438 34.96 -17.81 -1.46
C SER A 438 33.89 -18.83 -1.85
N GLY A 439 33.57 -18.95 -3.14
CA GLY A 439 32.63 -19.94 -3.67
C GLY A 439 31.24 -19.87 -3.01
N LYS A 440 30.62 -21.03 -2.77
CA LYS A 440 29.24 -21.12 -2.23
C LYS A 440 29.07 -20.59 -0.80
N LYS A 441 30.16 -20.20 -0.13
CA LYS A 441 30.10 -19.56 1.20
C LYS A 441 29.55 -18.14 1.11
N LYS A 442 29.67 -17.50 -0.07
CA LYS A 442 29.22 -16.13 -0.31
C LYS A 442 28.10 -16.05 -1.35
N PRO A 443 27.29 -14.99 -1.34
CA PRO A 443 26.11 -14.88 -2.21
C PRO A 443 26.42 -14.97 -3.70
N ILE A 444 27.52 -14.38 -4.18
CA ILE A 444 27.91 -14.46 -5.60
C ILE A 444 28.23 -15.89 -6.04
N GLY A 445 28.98 -16.67 -5.24
CA GLY A 445 29.27 -18.06 -5.59
C GLY A 445 28.04 -18.97 -5.51
N GLN A 446 27.09 -18.67 -4.60
CA GLN A 446 25.77 -19.32 -4.61
C GLN A 446 24.99 -18.98 -5.89
N PHE A 447 25.03 -17.73 -6.32
CA PHE A 447 24.35 -17.26 -7.53
C PHE A 447 24.92 -17.91 -8.79
N ILE A 448 26.26 -17.89 -8.98
CA ILE A 448 26.94 -18.51 -10.13
C ILE A 448 26.57 -20.00 -10.24
N SER A 449 26.57 -20.72 -9.11
CA SER A 449 26.16 -22.13 -9.08
C SER A 449 24.67 -22.32 -9.38
N HIS A 450 23.80 -21.40 -8.96
CA HIS A 450 22.36 -21.49 -9.15
C HIS A 450 21.95 -21.13 -10.59
N SER A 451 22.56 -20.10 -11.16
CA SER A 451 22.29 -19.66 -12.53
C SER A 451 22.83 -20.66 -13.56
N GLY A 452 23.88 -21.40 -13.21
CA GLY A 452 24.62 -22.24 -14.15
C GLY A 452 25.41 -21.40 -15.14
N LEU A 453 26.06 -20.33 -14.66
CA LEU A 453 26.80 -19.39 -15.51
C LEU A 453 27.87 -20.14 -16.31
N ALA A 454 27.84 -19.99 -17.64
CA ALA A 454 28.80 -20.63 -18.55
C ALA A 454 30.24 -20.18 -18.25
N ALA A 455 31.22 -21.05 -18.50
CA ALA A 455 32.63 -20.78 -18.23
C ALA A 455 33.14 -19.51 -18.93
N GLU A 456 32.76 -19.30 -20.20
CA GLU A 456 33.11 -18.09 -20.96
C GLU A 456 32.55 -16.82 -20.30
N LYS A 457 31.27 -16.84 -19.91
CA LYS A 457 30.64 -15.71 -19.20
C LYS A 457 31.26 -15.46 -17.83
N ARG A 458 31.76 -16.51 -17.16
CA ARG A 458 32.51 -16.36 -15.91
C ARG A 458 33.85 -15.67 -16.15
N THR A 459 34.60 -16.05 -17.19
CA THR A 459 35.85 -15.37 -17.55
C THR A 459 35.62 -13.90 -17.89
N ILE A 460 34.52 -13.57 -18.60
CA ILE A 460 34.13 -12.19 -18.87
C ILE A 460 33.83 -11.44 -17.56
N LEU A 461 33.06 -12.03 -16.64
CA LEU A 461 32.76 -11.43 -15.34
C LEU A 461 34.04 -11.16 -14.53
N GLU A 462 34.98 -12.10 -14.49
CA GLU A 462 36.23 -11.95 -13.74
C GLU A 462 37.14 -10.85 -14.34
N ARG A 463 37.09 -10.64 -15.66
CA ARG A 463 37.88 -9.63 -16.36
C ARG A 463 37.24 -8.23 -16.37
N GLU A 464 35.94 -8.16 -16.66
CA GLU A 464 35.23 -6.90 -16.91
C GLU A 464 34.38 -6.44 -15.71
N TYR A 465 34.24 -7.29 -14.67
CA TYR A 465 33.33 -7.10 -13.53
C TYR A 465 31.85 -6.97 -13.91
N MET A 466 31.48 -7.25 -15.15
CA MET A 466 30.10 -7.28 -15.63
C MET A 466 29.89 -8.32 -16.72
N VAL A 467 28.71 -8.93 -16.77
CA VAL A 467 28.32 -9.83 -17.87
C VAL A 467 26.80 -9.85 -18.04
N ASP A 468 26.31 -10.06 -19.26
CA ASP A 468 24.90 -10.33 -19.47
C ASP A 468 24.54 -11.74 -18.97
N LEU A 469 23.37 -11.88 -18.36
CA LEU A 469 22.85 -13.19 -17.95
C LEU A 469 21.86 -13.69 -19.00
N ILE A 470 20.71 -13.03 -19.08
CA ILE A 470 19.60 -13.38 -19.96
C ILE A 470 18.85 -12.11 -20.33
N ASP A 471 18.78 -11.82 -21.63
CA ASP A 471 18.00 -10.71 -22.18
C ASP A 471 18.33 -9.35 -21.51
N SER A 472 17.46 -8.82 -20.67
CA SER A 472 17.65 -7.56 -19.94
C SER A 472 18.29 -7.72 -18.56
N LEU A 473 18.65 -8.94 -18.14
CA LEU A 473 19.25 -9.22 -16.84
C LEU A 473 20.78 -9.30 -16.96
N TYR A 474 21.47 -8.52 -16.13
CA TYR A 474 22.92 -8.42 -16.09
C TYR A 474 23.44 -8.73 -14.68
N LEU A 475 24.66 -9.22 -14.61
CA LEU A 475 25.43 -9.43 -13.39
C LEU A 475 26.57 -8.41 -13.34
N LEU A 476 26.76 -7.80 -12.18
CA LEU A 476 27.80 -6.81 -11.89
C LEU A 476 28.47 -7.16 -10.56
N THR A 477 29.79 -7.11 -10.49
CA THR A 477 30.56 -7.27 -9.25
C THR A 477 31.33 -5.99 -8.92
N VAL A 478 31.64 -5.80 -7.64
CA VAL A 478 32.56 -4.73 -7.19
C VAL A 478 33.95 -4.94 -7.82
N PRO A 479 34.62 -3.90 -8.34
CA PRO A 479 35.95 -4.06 -8.92
C PRO A 479 36.98 -4.48 -7.86
N LEU A 480 37.96 -5.30 -8.26
CA LEU A 480 39.09 -5.63 -7.40
C LEU A 480 40.07 -4.45 -7.38
N ILE A 481 40.49 -4.04 -6.19
CA ILE A 481 41.40 -2.90 -5.99
C ILE A 481 42.53 -3.25 -5.03
N GLY A 482 43.66 -2.56 -5.14
CA GLY A 482 44.80 -2.71 -4.22
C GLY A 482 45.39 -4.12 -4.17
N GLY A 483 45.30 -4.89 -5.26
CA GLY A 483 45.83 -6.25 -5.37
C GLY A 483 45.04 -7.31 -4.58
N LYS A 484 43.83 -7.00 -4.11
CA LYS A 484 42.97 -7.96 -3.41
C LYS A 484 42.39 -8.99 -4.37
N SER A 485 42.24 -10.23 -3.90
CA SER A 485 41.53 -11.30 -4.60
C SER A 485 40.02 -11.22 -4.43
N GLU A 486 39.54 -10.57 -3.38
CA GLU A 486 38.11 -10.32 -3.11
C GLU A 486 37.89 -8.88 -2.63
N CYS A 487 36.75 -8.28 -2.97
CA CYS A 487 36.37 -6.93 -2.54
C CYS A 487 34.88 -6.84 -2.23
N ASP A 488 34.55 -6.20 -1.11
CA ASP A 488 33.20 -5.68 -0.84
C ASP A 488 33.08 -4.20 -1.25
N ILE A 489 31.87 -3.67 -1.35
CA ILE A 489 31.69 -2.26 -1.76
C ILE A 489 32.37 -1.27 -0.80
N GLU A 490 32.51 -1.62 0.49
CA GLU A 490 33.18 -0.76 1.45
C GLU A 490 34.69 -0.67 1.22
N ASP A 491 35.31 -1.64 0.56
CA ASP A 491 36.72 -1.58 0.19
C ASP A 491 37.04 -0.41 -0.75
N LEU A 492 36.06 0.07 -1.52
CA LEU A 492 36.22 1.22 -2.42
C LEU A 492 36.43 2.56 -1.70
N PHE A 493 36.27 2.61 -0.37
CA PHE A 493 36.57 3.79 0.41
C PHE A 493 38.04 3.82 0.85
N GLU A 494 38.64 5.00 0.82
CA GLU A 494 39.98 5.20 1.35
C GLU A 494 40.08 4.87 2.85
N LYS A 495 41.28 4.50 3.29
CA LYS A 495 41.57 4.20 4.71
C LYS A 495 41.14 5.33 5.64
N ILE A 496 41.31 6.59 5.23
CA ILE A 496 40.92 7.75 6.06
C ILE A 496 39.41 7.79 6.29
N THR A 497 38.62 7.52 5.26
CA THR A 497 37.15 7.45 5.33
C THR A 497 36.70 6.27 6.18
N LEU A 498 37.32 5.09 6.01
CA LEU A 498 37.04 3.89 6.80
C LEU A 498 37.45 4.03 8.27
N SER A 499 38.44 4.85 8.58
CA SER A 499 38.93 5.09 9.94
C SER A 499 38.22 6.24 10.66
N HIS A 500 37.20 6.84 10.04
CA HIS A 500 36.44 7.92 10.65
C HIS A 500 35.76 7.45 11.96
N LYS A 501 35.79 8.31 12.99
CA LYS A 501 35.17 8.03 14.28
C LYS A 501 33.90 8.85 14.46
N ILE A 502 32.82 8.18 14.89
CA ILE A 502 31.54 8.82 15.21
C ILE A 502 31.29 8.63 16.71
N GLU A 503 31.24 9.73 17.46
CA GLU A 503 31.08 9.70 18.92
C GLU A 503 32.14 8.82 19.61
N GLY A 504 33.38 8.83 19.11
CA GLY A 504 34.48 8.02 19.61
C GLY A 504 34.48 6.55 19.19
N ARG A 505 33.44 6.08 18.48
CA ARG A 505 33.34 4.69 17.97
C ARG A 505 33.95 4.54 16.58
N GLU A 506 34.53 3.37 16.31
CA GLU A 506 35.17 3.02 15.04
C GLU A 506 34.24 2.23 14.10
N PHE A 507 34.47 2.31 12.79
CA PHE A 507 33.68 1.55 11.83
C PHE A 507 34.02 0.04 11.89
N SER A 508 33.00 -0.82 11.89
CA SER A 508 33.14 -2.27 11.73
C SER A 508 32.36 -2.77 10.52
N LYS A 509 33.05 -3.53 9.65
CA LYS A 509 32.44 -4.27 8.53
C LYS A 509 31.68 -5.53 8.97
N LYS A 510 31.97 -6.05 10.16
CA LYS A 510 31.37 -7.30 10.67
C LYS A 510 29.89 -7.10 10.99
N ASP A 511 29.10 -8.17 10.85
CA ASP A 511 27.69 -8.17 11.26
C ASP A 511 27.53 -8.13 12.80
N SER A 512 28.50 -8.72 13.52
CA SER A 512 28.56 -8.72 14.98
C SER A 512 29.81 -7.98 15.45
N TYR A 513 29.61 -7.00 16.33
CA TYR A 513 30.65 -6.14 16.89
C TYR A 513 30.18 -5.54 18.22
N ASP A 514 31.13 -5.07 19.02
CA ASP A 514 30.84 -4.37 20.28
C ASP A 514 30.27 -2.98 19.98
N THR A 515 28.97 -2.80 20.18
CA THR A 515 28.26 -1.54 19.90
C THR A 515 28.73 -0.35 20.74
N SER A 516 29.45 -0.59 21.84
CA SER A 516 30.06 0.45 22.66
C SER A 516 31.36 1.01 22.06
N LYS A 517 32.06 0.21 21.25
CA LYS A 517 33.35 0.56 20.63
C LYS A 517 33.24 0.83 19.14
N CYS A 518 32.29 0.17 18.47
CA CYS A 518 32.14 0.23 17.02
C CYS A 518 30.72 0.60 16.59
N TYR A 519 30.62 1.18 15.40
CA TYR A 519 29.37 1.33 14.66
C TYR A 519 29.43 0.52 13.36
N GLY A 520 28.28 0.02 12.89
CA GLY A 520 28.21 -0.83 11.69
C GLY A 520 27.86 -0.09 10.40
N LYS A 521 27.72 -0.89 9.33
CA LYS A 521 27.46 -0.43 7.95
C LYS A 521 26.29 0.54 7.81
N GLU A 522 25.22 0.38 8.59
CA GLU A 522 24.08 1.30 8.52
C GLU A 522 24.47 2.74 8.89
N ILE A 523 25.12 2.93 10.04
CA ILE A 523 25.54 4.26 10.52
C ILE A 523 26.60 4.83 9.58
N PHE A 524 27.54 3.99 9.13
CA PHE A 524 28.55 4.39 8.14
C PHE A 524 27.92 4.91 6.86
N SER A 525 26.98 4.18 6.28
CA SER A 525 26.30 4.57 5.03
C SER A 525 25.55 5.90 5.15
N GLN A 526 24.92 6.17 6.31
CA GLN A 526 24.28 7.47 6.54
C GLN A 526 25.28 8.61 6.63
N TYR A 527 26.43 8.38 7.29
CA TYR A 527 27.53 9.34 7.30
C TYR A 527 28.05 9.63 5.88
N ILE A 528 28.28 8.59 5.08
CA ILE A 528 28.75 8.72 3.70
C ILE A 528 27.75 9.55 2.87
N LEU A 529 26.45 9.24 2.96
CA LEU A 529 25.43 9.96 2.18
C LEU A 529 25.29 11.43 2.61
N LYS A 530 25.51 11.73 3.89
CA LYS A 530 25.42 13.11 4.41
C LYS A 530 26.62 13.96 4.00
N ASN A 531 27.82 13.37 3.95
CA ASN A 531 29.08 14.08 3.71
C ASN A 531 29.68 13.77 2.33
N TYR A 532 28.85 13.37 1.35
CA TYR A 532 29.29 12.90 0.03
C TYR A 532 30.13 13.91 -0.76
N SER A 533 30.06 15.21 -0.43
CA SER A 533 30.89 16.25 -1.06
C SER A 533 32.35 16.17 -0.66
N ASP A 534 32.63 15.64 0.54
CA ASP A 534 33.95 15.71 1.18
C ASP A 534 34.65 14.34 1.14
N ILE A 535 34.01 13.33 0.57
CA ILE A 535 34.49 11.96 0.48
C ILE A 535 35.01 11.70 -0.94
N ASN A 536 36.21 11.12 -1.04
CA ASN A 536 36.74 10.66 -2.31
C ASN A 536 36.01 9.39 -2.79
N PHE A 537 35.49 9.43 -4.02
CA PHE A 537 34.82 8.32 -4.70
C PHE A 537 35.57 7.85 -5.96
N SER A 538 36.87 8.12 -6.09
CA SER A 538 37.68 7.73 -7.26
C SER A 538 37.56 6.24 -7.60
N GLU A 539 37.62 5.36 -6.60
CA GLU A 539 37.53 3.91 -6.80
C GLU A 539 36.12 3.43 -7.19
N PHE A 540 35.09 4.27 -7.02
CA PHE A 540 33.73 3.96 -7.49
C PHE A 540 33.59 4.12 -9.00
N ARG A 541 34.53 4.80 -9.69
CA ARG A 541 34.43 5.10 -11.12
C ARG A 541 34.30 3.85 -11.97
N SER A 542 35.12 2.83 -11.70
CA SER A 542 35.07 1.57 -12.46
C SER A 542 33.68 0.92 -12.35
N LEU A 543 33.10 0.90 -11.14
CA LEU A 543 31.76 0.37 -10.90
C LEU A 543 30.67 1.19 -11.64
N LEU A 544 30.74 2.52 -11.57
CA LEU A 544 29.78 3.40 -12.24
C LEU A 544 29.90 3.37 -13.77
N ASN A 545 31.13 3.24 -14.29
CA ASN A 545 31.40 3.03 -15.72
C ASN A 545 30.71 1.76 -16.20
N ASN A 546 30.83 0.65 -15.47
CA ASN A 546 30.17 -0.60 -15.83
C ASN A 546 28.63 -0.51 -15.78
N ILE A 547 28.07 0.19 -14.80
CA ILE A 547 26.61 0.46 -14.77
C ILE A 547 26.19 1.24 -16.03
N ASN A 548 26.95 2.29 -16.39
CA ASN A 548 26.66 3.07 -17.59
C ASN A 548 26.81 2.24 -18.87
N ASN A 549 27.86 1.42 -18.95
CA ASN A 549 28.12 0.54 -20.09
C ASN A 549 27.00 -0.49 -20.29
N ILE A 550 26.50 -1.12 -19.22
CA ILE A 550 25.35 -2.04 -19.30
C ILE A 550 24.14 -1.34 -19.90
N ILE A 551 23.86 -0.11 -19.45
CA ILE A 551 22.72 0.68 -19.94
C ILE A 551 22.90 0.99 -21.44
N ASP A 552 24.10 1.39 -21.85
CA ASP A 552 24.38 1.74 -23.25
C ASP A 552 24.36 0.49 -24.16
N ILE A 553 24.90 -0.64 -23.71
CA ILE A 553 24.80 -1.94 -24.40
C ILE A 553 23.33 -2.33 -24.60
N TYR A 554 22.51 -2.23 -23.55
CA TYR A 554 21.11 -2.59 -23.64
C TYR A 554 20.31 -1.66 -24.56
N LYS A 555 20.57 -0.34 -24.51
CA LYS A 555 19.94 0.63 -25.41
C LYS A 555 20.28 0.36 -26.87
N LYS A 556 21.56 0.07 -27.19
CA LYS A 556 21.98 -0.30 -28.54
C LYS A 556 21.22 -1.53 -29.03
N ARG A 557 21.13 -2.57 -28.19
CA ARG A 557 20.37 -3.78 -28.51
C ARG A 557 18.89 -3.52 -28.77
N LEU A 558 18.25 -2.63 -28.01
CA LEU A 558 16.86 -2.24 -28.26
C LEU A 558 16.72 -1.58 -29.63
N ALA A 559 17.57 -0.61 -29.95
CA ALA A 559 17.57 0.08 -31.25
C ALA A 559 17.80 -0.89 -32.42
N ASP A 560 18.75 -1.81 -32.29
CA ASP A 560 19.03 -2.84 -33.30
C ASP A 560 17.82 -3.77 -33.51
N THR A 561 17.09 -4.09 -32.43
CA THR A 561 15.90 -4.95 -32.52
C THR A 561 14.72 -4.23 -33.16
N GLU A 562 14.51 -2.94 -32.83
CA GLU A 562 13.48 -2.09 -33.44
C GLU A 562 13.73 -1.92 -34.95
N HIS A 563 14.97 -1.61 -35.33
CA HIS A 563 15.37 -1.50 -36.74
C HIS A 563 15.14 -2.81 -37.51
N ASN A 564 15.44 -3.96 -36.90
CA ASN A 564 15.19 -5.28 -37.52
C ASN A 564 13.70 -5.63 -37.63
N LEU A 565 12.84 -5.14 -36.73
CA LEU A 565 11.39 -5.30 -36.81
C LEU A 565 10.80 -4.41 -37.91
N GLU A 566 11.29 -3.17 -38.04
CA GLU A 566 10.91 -2.26 -39.12
C GLU A 566 11.32 -2.80 -40.48
N ALA A 567 12.56 -3.29 -40.63
CA ALA A 567 13.05 -3.93 -41.85
C ALA A 567 12.22 -5.17 -42.23
N LYS A 568 11.87 -6.03 -41.26
CA LYS A 568 10.99 -7.19 -41.50
C LYS A 568 9.56 -6.81 -41.89
N ASN A 569 9.02 -5.72 -41.36
CA ASN A 569 7.70 -5.22 -41.75
C ASN A 569 7.72 -4.59 -43.16
N ILE A 570 8.82 -3.96 -43.55
CA ILE A 570 9.05 -3.45 -44.91
C ILE A 570 9.16 -4.63 -45.90
N ASP A 571 9.97 -5.65 -45.61
CA ASP A 571 10.10 -6.84 -46.45
C ASP A 571 8.79 -7.63 -46.59
N LYS A 572 7.99 -7.70 -45.52
CA LYS A 572 6.68 -8.35 -45.57
C LYS A 572 5.68 -7.58 -46.44
N ASN A 573 5.70 -6.25 -46.38
CA ASN A 573 4.90 -5.40 -47.27
C ASN A 573 5.37 -5.47 -48.74
N ILE A 574 6.67 -5.72 -48.99
CA ILE A 574 7.20 -5.95 -50.34
C ILE A 574 6.80 -7.35 -50.85
N ALA A 575 6.90 -8.39 -50.01
CA ALA A 575 6.47 -9.74 -50.37
C ALA A 575 4.95 -9.83 -50.63
N ASP A 576 4.13 -9.14 -49.82
CA ASP A 576 2.69 -9.06 -50.03
C ASP A 576 2.32 -8.24 -51.29
N LYS A 577 3.18 -7.29 -51.72
CA LYS A 577 3.04 -6.60 -53.01
C LYS A 577 3.43 -7.48 -54.20
N VAL A 578 4.50 -8.28 -54.08
CA VAL A 578 4.96 -9.19 -55.14
C VAL A 578 3.98 -10.35 -55.35
N LEU A 579 3.26 -10.79 -54.32
CA LEU A 579 2.20 -11.81 -54.44
C LEU A 579 0.88 -11.29 -55.06
N LEU A 580 0.74 -9.98 -55.27
CA LEU A 580 -0.41 -9.36 -55.93
C LEU A 580 -0.17 -9.06 -57.41
N GLU A 581 1.04 -9.28 -57.93
CA GLU A 581 1.43 -9.03 -59.33
C GLU A 581 1.84 -10.31 -60.12
N ILE A 582 1.50 -11.50 -59.60
CA ILE A 582 1.55 -12.79 -60.33
C ILE A 582 0.15 -13.40 -60.31
#